data_AF-M7ZCC3-F1
#
_entry.id   AF-M7ZCC3-F1
#
_cell.length_a   1.000
_cell.length_b   1.000
_cell.length_c   1.000
_cell.angle_alpha   90.00
_cell.angle_beta   90.00
_cell.angle_gamma   90.00
#
_symmetry.space_group_name_H-M   'P 1'
#
loop_
_entity.id
_entity.type
_entity.pdbx_description
1 polymer ?
#
loop_
_entity_poly.entity_id
_entity_poly.type
_entity_poly.pdbx_seq_one_letter_code
_entity_poly.pdbx_strand_id
1 'polypeptide(L)' 'MPATPTIIGALLGLGTQMYSNALRKLPYMRHPWEHVLGMGLGVVFVNQLVKFDEKSLLSY' A
#
# COMPACT_ATOMS: atom_id res chain seq x y z
N MET A 1 -2.56 13.92 13.33
CA MET A 1 -3.70 13.69 12.41
C MET A 1 -3.61 12.24 11.93
N PRO A 2 -4.60 11.36 12.17
CA PRO A 2 -4.53 9.92 11.86
C PRO A 2 -4.59 9.58 10.35
N ALA A 3 -4.34 10.54 9.47
CA ALA A 3 -4.40 10.37 8.01
C ALA A 3 -3.16 9.65 7.42
N THR A 4 -2.08 9.49 8.18
CA THR A 4 -0.76 9.11 7.65
C THR A 4 -0.64 7.66 7.16
N PRO A 5 -1.03 6.61 7.91
CA PRO A 5 -0.76 5.21 7.49
C PRO A 5 -1.65 4.76 6.33
N THR A 6 -2.88 5.25 6.26
CA THR A 6 -3.81 4.91 5.17
C THR A 6 -3.38 5.55 3.86
N ILE A 7 -2.98 6.82 3.86
CA ILE A 7 -2.47 7.49 2.65
C ILE A 7 -1.16 6.85 2.21
N ILE A 8 -0.24 6.56 3.14
CA ILE A 8 1.02 5.86 2.84
C ILE A 8 0.75 4.47 2.25
N GLY A 9 -0.15 3.71 2.84
CA GLY A 9 -0.52 2.38 2.34
C GLY A 9 -1.13 2.41 0.95
N ALA A 10 -2.02 3.38 0.68
CA ALA A 10 -2.60 3.55 -0.64
C ALA A 10 -1.53 3.92 -1.70
N LEU A 11 -0.66 4.88 -1.40
CA LEU A 11 0.41 5.28 -2.33
C LEU A 11 1.43 4.16 -2.56
N LEU A 12 1.78 3.40 -1.52
CA LEU A 12 2.64 2.22 -1.63
C LEU A 12 2.01 1.18 -2.56
N GLY A 13 0.74 0.83 -2.32
CA GLY A 13 0.01 -0.15 -3.12
C GLY A 13 -0.19 0.26 -4.58
N LEU A 14 -0.46 1.55 -4.82
CA LEU A 14 -0.53 2.13 -6.16
C LEU A 14 0.84 2.11 -6.85
N GLY A 15 1.89 2.52 -6.14
CA GLY A 15 3.27 2.55 -6.64
C GLY A 15 3.77 1.17 -7.01
N THR A 16 3.49 0.14 -6.20
CA THR A 16 3.83 -1.25 -6.51
C THR A 16 3.15 -1.74 -7.80
N GLN A 17 1.87 -1.41 -8.01
CA GLN A 17 1.16 -1.79 -9.24
C GLN A 17 1.68 -1.04 -10.47
N MET A 18 1.93 0.25 -10.35
CA MET A 18 2.54 1.04 -11.43
C MET A 18 3.95 0.54 -11.77
N TYR A 19 4.73 0.17 -10.75
CA TYR A 19 6.08 -0.36 -10.93
C TYR A 19 6.07 -1.73 -11.61
N SER A 20 5.15 -2.63 -11.21
CA SER A 20 4.93 -3.92 -11.88
C SER A 20 4.63 -3.74 -13.37
N ASN A 21 3.77 -2.78 -13.71
CA ASN A 21 3.43 -2.48 -15.11
C ASN A 21 4.59 -1.85 -15.88
N ALA A 22 5.36 -0.97 -15.23
CA ALA A 22 6.55 -0.35 -15.79
C ALA A 22 7.63 -1.39 -16.15
N LEU A 23 7.90 -2.33 -15.25
CA LEU A 23 8.88 -3.41 -15.48
C LEU A 23 8.52 -4.29 -16.66
N ARG A 24 7.22 -4.52 -16.89
CA ARG A 24 6.75 -5.31 -18.02
C ARG A 24 6.72 -4.51 -19.34
N LYS A 25 7.05 -3.21 -19.32
CA LYS A 25 6.92 -2.26 -20.44
C LYS A 25 5.47 -2.09 -20.92
N LEU A 26 4.50 -2.30 -20.04
CA LEU A 26 3.08 -2.13 -20.34
C LEU A 26 2.61 -0.71 -19.97
N PRO A 27 1.51 -0.22 -20.57
CA PRO A 27 0.89 1.04 -20.17
C PRO A 27 0.62 1.02 -18.65
N TYR A 28 1.01 2.10 -17.96
CA TYR A 28 0.95 2.16 -16.49
C TYR A 28 -0.40 1.75 -15.91
N MET A 29 -1.51 2.06 -16.61
CA MET A 29 -2.88 1.79 -16.16
C MET A 29 -3.60 0.76 -17.04
N ARG A 30 -2.90 -0.28 -17.54
CA ARG A 30 -3.56 -1.31 -18.38
C ARG A 30 -4.78 -1.94 -17.70
N HIS A 31 -4.71 -2.18 -16.39
CA HIS A 31 -5.83 -2.67 -15.57
C HIS A 31 -6.04 -1.74 -14.37
N PRO A 32 -6.89 -0.71 -14.50
CA PRO A 32 -7.06 0.31 -13.45
C PRO A 32 -7.65 -0.27 -12.15
N TRP A 33 -8.46 -1.33 -12.25
CA TRP A 33 -9.02 -2.02 -11.07
C TRP A 33 -7.96 -2.77 -10.25
N GLU A 34 -6.87 -3.23 -10.87
CA GLU A 34 -5.74 -3.84 -10.14
C GLU A 34 -5.03 -2.81 -9.26
N HIS A 35 -5.05 -1.54 -9.64
CA HIS A 35 -4.49 -0.45 -8.84
C HIS A 35 -5.37 -0.13 -7.64
N VAL A 36 -6.70 -0.21 -7.79
CA VAL A 36 -7.64 -0.07 -6.66
C VAL A 36 -7.47 -1.21 -5.67
N LEU A 37 -7.31 -2.45 -6.15
CA LEU A 37 -6.98 -3.59 -5.31
C LEU A 37 -5.60 -3.43 -4.65
N GLY A 38 -4.59 -2.96 -5.39
CA GLY A 38 -3.25 -2.68 -4.86
C GLY A 38 -3.28 -1.63 -3.76
N MET A 39 -4.00 -0.52 -3.96
CA MET A 39 -4.22 0.50 -2.94
C MET A 39 -4.90 -0.09 -1.71
N GLY A 40 -5.97 -0.88 -1.87
CA GLY A 40 -6.68 -1.51 -0.76
C GLY A 40 -5.79 -2.45 0.05
N LEU A 41 -4.99 -3.29 -0.62
CA LEU A 41 -4.04 -4.18 0.04
C LEU A 41 -2.93 -3.39 0.75
N GLY A 42 -2.40 -2.35 0.13
CA GLY A 42 -1.38 -1.49 0.73
C GLY A 42 -1.89 -0.75 1.98
N VAL A 43 -3.14 -0.28 1.96
CA VAL A 43 -3.80 0.33 3.12
C VAL A 43 -3.90 -0.67 4.28
N VAL A 44 -4.40 -1.87 4.02
CA VAL A 44 -4.54 -2.91 5.06
C VAL A 44 -3.18 -3.28 5.64
N PHE A 45 -2.19 -3.48 4.76
CA PHE A 45 -0.83 -3.85 5.13
C PHE A 45 -0.18 -2.82 6.05
N VAL A 46 -0.15 -1.54 5.65
CA VAL A 46 0.50 -0.49 6.44
C VAL A 46 -0.23 -0.26 7.77
N ASN A 47 -1.57 -0.35 7.80
CA ASN A 47 -2.32 -0.26 9.05
C ASN A 47 -2.06 -1.45 9.99
N GLN A 48 -1.88 -2.67 9.47
CA GLN A 48 -1.50 -3.81 10.30
C GLN A 48 -0.08 -3.69 10.83
N LEU A 49 0.84 -3.18 10.01
CA LEU A 49 2.24 -3.00 10.37
C LEU A 49 2.39 -1.99 11.52
N VAL A 50 1.69 -0.86 11.47
CA VAL A 50 1.69 0.13 12.56
C VAL A 50 1.12 -0.47 13.86
N LYS A 51 0.02 -1.21 13.79
CA LYS A 51 -0.56 -1.89 14.96
C LYS A 51 0.38 -2.93 15.56
N PHE A 52 1.14 -3.64 14.71
CA PHE A 52 2.14 -4.59 15.14
C PHE A 52 3.29 -3.89 15.86
N ASP A 53 3.78 -2.78 15.31
CA ASP A 53 4.84 -1.96 15.89
C ASP A 53 4.44 -1.42 17.27
N GLU A 54 3.25 -0.82 17.39
CA GLU A 54 2.69 -0.35 18.67
C GLU A 54 2.58 -1.47 19.71
N LYS A 55 2.12 -2.66 19.30
CA LYS A 55 2.03 -3.82 20.19
C LYS A 55 3.40 -4.28 20.65
N SER A 56 4.40 -4.28 19.76
CA SER A 56 5.76 -4.67 20.10
C SER A 56 6.42 -3.71 21.10
N LEU A 57 6.16 -2.41 20.96
CA LEU A 57 6.65 -1.38 21.89
C LEU A 57 5.99 -1.47 23.28
N LEU A 58 4.72 -1.87 23.37
CA LEU A 58 4.02 -2.12 24.65
C LEU A 58 4.41 -3.45 25.33
N SER A 59 5.19 -4.29 24.65
CA SER A 59 5.63 -5.60 25.16
C SER A 59 6.96 -5.53 25.93
N TYR A 60 7.63 -4.38 25.92
CA TYR A 60 8.87 -4.07 26.64
C TYR A 60 8.58 -3.14 27.82
#